data_AF-A0A7M3E291-F1
#
_entry.id   AF-A0A7M3E291-F1
#
_cell.length_a   1.000
_cell.length_b   1.000
_cell.length_c   1.000
_cell.angle_alpha   90.00
_cell.angle_beta   90.00
_cell.angle_gamma   90.00
#
_symmetry.space_group_name_H-M   'P 1'
#
loop_
_entity.id
_entity.type
_entity.pdbx_description
1 polymer ?
#
loop_
_entity_poly.entity_id
_entity_poly.type
_entity_poly.pdbx_seq_one_letter_code
_entity_poly.pdbx_strand_id
1 'polypeptide(L)' 'MKYVYILQSVEFPDRYYVGVTSDLKSRLAKHNAGEVSHTSKYVPWSLKTYVAFSDEAQTFAFEKYLKSASGRAFAKKRL' A
#
# COMPACT_ATOMS: atom_id res chain seq x y z
N MET A 1 -9.78 -3.62 -13.32
CA MET A 1 -9.06 -4.27 -12.21
C MET A 1 -8.55 -3.22 -11.25
N LYS A 2 -8.61 -3.50 -9.95
CA LYS A 2 -7.99 -2.66 -8.92
C LYS A 2 -6.94 -3.46 -8.17
N TYR A 3 -5.98 -2.75 -7.61
CA TYR A 3 -4.89 -3.31 -6.86
C TYR A 3 -4.94 -2.80 -5.43
N VAL A 4 -4.88 -3.71 -4.46
CA VAL A 4 -4.50 -3.37 -3.09
C VAL A 4 -2.98 -3.49 -3.02
N TYR A 5 -2.30 -2.45 -2.54
CA TYR A 5 -0.84 -2.42 -2.49
C TYR A 5 -0.32 -2.07 -1.10
N ILE A 6 0.89 -2.54 -0.84
CA ILE A 6 1.68 -2.26 0.34
C ILE A 6 2.98 -1.60 -0.13
N LEU A 7 3.21 -0.37 0.30
CA LEU A 7 4.49 0.31 0.18
C LEU A 7 5.26 0.19 1.48
N GLN A 8 6.58 0.12 1.37
CA GLN A 8 7.50 0.21 2.50
C GLN A 8 8.46 1.38 2.24
N SER A 9 8.70 2.19 3.27
CA SER A 9 9.71 3.24 3.17
C SER A 9 11.10 2.60 3.17
N VAL A 10 11.96 3.08 2.27
CA VAL A 10 13.34 2.61 2.16
C VAL A 10 14.18 3.12 3.34
N GLU A 11 13.99 4.39 3.72
CA GLU A 11 14.71 5.00 4.85
C GLU A 11 14.15 4.60 6.22
N PHE A 12 12.85 4.27 6.28
CA PHE A 12 12.18 3.87 7.52
C PHE A 12 11.53 2.50 7.36
N PRO A 13 12.26 1.38 7.50
CA PRO A 13 11.76 0.03 7.20
C PRO A 13 10.53 -0.41 8.00
N ASP A 14 10.27 0.20 9.15
CA ASP A 14 9.06 -0.04 9.95
C ASP A 14 7.82 0.74 9.48
N ARG A 15 7.99 1.65 8.52
CA ARG A 15 6.89 2.44 7.95
C ARG A 15 6.34 1.74 6.72
N TYR A 16 5.06 1.38 6.83
CA TYR A 16 4.28 0.78 5.75
C TYR A 16 3.10 1.67 5.41
N TYR A 17 2.69 1.62 4.15
CA TYR A 17 1.48 2.26 3.67
C TYR A 17 0.64 1.25 2.89
N VAL A 18 -0.66 1.21 3.16
CA VAL A 18 -1.62 0.35 2.44
C VAL A 18 -2.63 1.25 1.74
N GLY A 19 -2.86 0.98 0.46
CA GLY A 19 -3.86 1.69 -0.32
C GLY A 19 -4.40 0.88 -1.49
N VAL A 20 -5.33 1.50 -2.22
CA VAL A 20 -5.93 0.94 -3.44
C VAL A 20 -5.66 1.88 -4.62
N THR A 21 -5.43 1.30 -5.79
CA THR A 21 -5.26 2.05 -7.04
C THR A 21 -5.63 1.19 -8.24
N SER A 22 -6.01 1.81 -9.35
CA SER A 22 -6.07 1.16 -10.66
C SER A 22 -4.74 1.21 -11.43
N ASP A 23 -3.82 2.09 -11.01
CA ASP A 23 -2.49 2.24 -11.60
C ASP A 23 -1.42 2.31 -10.48
N LEU A 24 -0.61 1.24 -10.38
CA LEU A 24 0.46 1.13 -9.38
C LEU A 24 1.64 2.04 -9.69
N LYS A 25 2.00 2.21 -10.96
CA LYS A 25 3.19 2.97 -11.37
C LYS A 25 2.98 4.45 -11.10
N SER A 26 1.85 4.99 -11.57
CA SER A 26 1.48 6.37 -11.32
C SER A 26 1.35 6.65 -9.83
N ARG A 27 0.75 5.72 -9.06
CA ARG A 27 0.58 5.90 -7.62
C ARG A 27 1.90 5.91 -6.86
N LEU A 28 2.83 5.01 -7.19
CA LEU A 28 4.16 4.99 -6.57
C LEU A 28 4.94 6.28 -6.87
N ALA A 29 4.88 6.75 -8.12
CA ALA A 29 5.52 8.01 -8.51
C ALA A 29 4.99 9.19 -7.69
N LYS A 30 3.67 9.31 -7.49
CA LYS A 30 3.06 10.35 -6.67
C LYS A 30 3.49 10.30 -5.20
N HIS A 31 3.59 9.08 -4.63
CA HIS A 31 4.09 8.92 -3.26
C HIS A 31 5.55 9.40 -3.15
N ASN A 32 6.39 9.05 -4.11
CA ASN A 32 7.81 9.43 -4.12
C ASN A 32 8.06 10.89 -4.50
N ALA A 33 7.13 11.53 -5.21
CA ALA A 33 7.13 12.97 -5.45
C ALA A 33 6.69 13.79 -4.20
N GLY A 34 6.28 13.14 -3.12
CA GLY A 34 5.83 13.82 -1.90
C GLY A 34 4.46 14.48 -2.01
N GLU A 35 3.69 14.22 -3.08
CA GLU A 35 2.36 14.81 -3.32
C GLU A 35 1.29 14.32 -2.33
N VAL A 36 1.58 13.23 -1.61
CA VAL A 36 0.69 12.67 -0.60
C VAL A 36 1.21 13.06 0.79
N SER A 37 0.56 14.06 1.40
CA SER A 37 0.96 14.69 2.67
C SER A 37 1.25 13.71 3.82
N HIS A 38 0.49 12.62 3.91
CA HIS A 38 0.66 11.63 4.98
C HIS A 38 1.88 10.70 4.78
N THR A 39 2.35 10.57 3.55
CA THR A 39 3.46 9.67 3.17
C THR A 39 4.72 10.42 2.75
N SER A 40 4.62 11.74 2.49
CA SER A 40 5.73 12.57 2.02
C SER A 40 6.91 12.59 2.98
N LYS A 41 6.66 12.52 4.28
CA LYS A 41 7.69 12.46 5.34
C LYS A 41 8.51 11.16 5.40
N TYR A 42 8.12 10.12 4.66
CA TYR A 42 8.82 8.83 4.66
C TYR A 42 9.21 8.38 3.24
N VAL A 43 9.28 9.31 2.28
CA VAL A 43 9.92 9.03 0.99
C VAL A 43 11.40 8.70 1.21
N PRO A 44 12.03 7.89 0.34
CA PRO A 44 11.44 7.19 -0.79
C PRO A 44 10.72 5.89 -0.37
N TRP A 45 9.67 5.56 -1.11
CA TRP A 45 8.87 4.35 -0.98
C TRP A 45 9.23 3.34 -2.06
N SER A 46 9.28 2.06 -1.67
CA SER A 46 9.35 0.91 -2.56
C SER A 46 8.05 0.11 -2.51
N LEU A 47 7.63 -0.43 -3.66
CA LEU A 47 6.51 -1.36 -3.72
C LEU A 47 6.94 -2.70 -3.10
N LYS A 48 6.32 -3.08 -1.99
CA LYS A 48 6.61 -4.34 -1.30
C LYS A 48 5.80 -5.48 -1.89
N THR A 49 4.48 -5.31 -1.91
CA THR A 49 3.52 -6.32 -2.37
C THR A 49 2.30 -5.64 -2.98
N TYR A 50 1.67 -6.26 -3.97
CA TYR A 50 0.36 -5.88 -4.46
C TYR A 50 -0.49 -7.11 -4.79
N VAL A 51 -1.80 -6.97 -4.70
CA VAL A 51 -2.79 -8.01 -5.04
C VAL A 51 -3.82 -7.41 -5.98
N ALA A 52 -4.02 -8.07 -7.12
CA ALA A 52 -4.97 -7.67 -8.13
C ALA A 52 -6.34 -8.32 -7.89
N PHE A 53 -7.39 -7.52 -8.00
CA PHE A 53 -8.77 -7.97 -7.88
C PHE A 53 -9.55 -7.60 -9.15
N SER A 54 -10.34 -8.55 -9.63
CA SER A 54 -11.36 -8.33 -10.67
C SER A 54 -12.61 -7.67 -10.08
N ASP A 55 -12.95 -7.98 -8.83
CA ASP A 55 -14.11 -7.46 -8.12
C ASP A 55 -13.75 -6.28 -7.20
N GLU A 56 -14.54 -5.21 -7.30
CA GLU A 56 -14.30 -3.98 -6.55
C GLU A 56 -14.66 -4.12 -5.06
N ALA A 57 -15.71 -4.87 -4.73
CA ALA A 57 -16.10 -5.08 -3.33
C ALA A 57 -15.03 -5.89 -2.58
N GLN A 58 -14.46 -6.92 -3.22
CA GLN A 58 -13.33 -7.69 -2.69
C GLN A 58 -12.09 -6.82 -2.49
N THR A 59 -11.81 -5.91 -3.43
CA THR A 59 -10.69 -4.96 -3.31
C THR A 59 -10.80 -4.16 -2.01
N PHE A 60 -11.95 -3.54 -1.76
CA PHE A 60 -12.15 -2.70 -0.58
C PHE A 60 -12.25 -3.52 0.72
N ALA A 61 -12.85 -4.71 0.67
CA ALA A 61 -12.89 -5.62 1.80
C ALA A 61 -11.48 -6.04 2.22
N PHE A 62 -10.61 -6.36 1.26
CA PHE A 62 -9.23 -6.73 1.53
C PHE A 62 -8.39 -5.53 2.03
N GLU A 63 -8.55 -4.34 1.45
CA GLU A 63 -7.90 -3.13 1.96
C GLU A 63 -8.30 -2.85 3.42
N LYS A 64 -9.60 -2.93 3.73
CA LYS A 64 -10.11 -2.74 5.09
C LYS A 64 -9.55 -3.78 6.05
N TYR A 65 -9.47 -5.03 5.62
CA TYR A 65 -8.83 -6.10 6.39
C TYR A 65 -7.36 -5.76 6.67
N LEU A 66 -6.54 -5.42 5.67
CA LEU A 66 -5.13 -5.09 5.85
C LEU A 66 -4.89 -3.89 6.78
N LYS A 67 -5.85 -2.95 6.87
CA LYS A 67 -5.78 -1.81 7.81
C LYS A 67 -6.14 -2.17 9.26
N SER A 68 -6.75 -3.33 9.51
CA SER A 68 -7.05 -3.85 10.86
C SER A 68 -5.79 -4.34 11.60
N ALA A 69 -5.87 -4.53 12.92
CA ALA A 69 -4.74 -5.03 13.71
C ALA A 69 -4.26 -6.42 13.25
N SER A 70 -5.19 -7.35 13.04
CA SER A 70 -4.88 -8.69 12.54
C SER A 70 -4.34 -8.67 11.11
N GLY A 71 -4.91 -7.83 10.24
CA GLY A 71 -4.43 -7.66 8.87
C GLY A 71 -3.02 -7.06 8.80
N ARG A 72 -2.68 -6.09 9.66
CA ARG A 72 -1.31 -5.56 9.76
C ARG A 72 -0.33 -6.63 10.23
N ALA A 73 -0.70 -7.45 11.22
CA ALA A 73 0.14 -8.55 11.69
C ALA A 73 0.34 -9.61 10.60
N PHE A 74 -0.72 -9.93 9.85
CA PHE A 74 -0.66 -10.81 8.69
C PHE A 74 0.29 -10.26 7.62
N ALA A 75 0.09 -9.01 7.20
CA ALA A 75 0.92 -8.37 6.19
C ALA A 75 2.40 -8.34 6.60
N LYS A 76 2.72 -8.01 7.85
CA LYS A 76 4.11 -7.99 8.33
C LYS A 76 4.77 -9.37 8.32
N LYS A 77 4.00 -10.43 8.56
CA LYS A 77 4.52 -11.80 8.67
C LYS A 77 4.52 -12.58 7.35
N ARG A 78 3.64 -12.25 6.42
CA ARG A 78 3.32 -13.07 5.24
C ARG A 78 3.47 -12.34 3.91
N LEU A 79 3.54 -11.01 3.90
CA LEU A 79 3.64 -10.15 2.71
C LEU A 79 4.83 -9.18 2.80
#